data_AF-A0A5A5RF77-F1
#
_entry.id   AF-A0A5A5RF77-F1
#
_cell.length_a   1.000
_cell.length_b   1.000
_cell.length_c   1.000
_cell.angle_alpha   90.00
_cell.angle_beta   90.00
_cell.angle_gamma   90.00
#
_symmetry.space_group_name_H-M   'P 1'
#
loop_
_entity.id
_entity.type
_entity.pdbx_description
1 polymer ?
#
loop_
_entity_poly.entity_id
_entity_poly.type
_entity_poly.pdbx_seq_one_letter_code
_entity_poly.pdbx_strand_id
1 'polypeptide(L)'
;MINTRLKPVTTGLIGAVGLGVALLGMPEAVKATTVVAGTDYLFTPADLNTFYDFGGSTGKVYFKGVPTFAGGSDTKVQRKDNCTFVSVSCTTAIEMTGLELMSFSPNSVGNILATIDPLNPSTGTMTIYEDGTFTSTLTVNAVATGGILPSPVTFTKVFTAFGEWTGTPLPGTPLVRAAYPDQDANCHNLTGPGCLNTDVTGDGMTDTDFFLARRVVHITPQGDEHTVDPRVPEPSSILGLIAVGLSSIVGFKGKKEPK
;
A
#
# COMPACT_ATOMS: atom_id res chain seq x y z
N MET A 1 -79.64 -4.27 0.42
CA MET A 1 -78.92 -3.98 1.68
C MET A 1 -77.79 -3.03 1.37
N ILE A 2 -78.02 -1.74 1.60
CA ILE A 2 -77.00 -0.69 1.56
C ILE A 2 -76.74 -0.38 3.02
N ASN A 3 -75.49 -0.54 3.48
CA ASN A 3 -75.03 0.20 4.63
C ASN A 3 -73.53 0.52 4.46
N THR A 4 -73.36 1.78 4.08
CA THR A 4 -72.20 2.66 4.20
C THR A 4 -71.45 2.53 5.53
N ARG A 5 -70.11 2.53 5.50
CA ARG A 5 -69.27 3.60 6.10
C ARG A 5 -67.89 3.62 5.42
N LEU A 6 -67.57 4.76 4.84
CA LEU A 6 -66.23 5.15 4.37
C LEU A 6 -65.91 6.52 4.96
N LYS A 7 -64.60 6.74 5.18
CA LYS A 7 -63.85 7.98 5.49
C LYS A 7 -63.45 8.18 6.98
N PRO A 8 -62.38 8.95 7.31
CA PRO A 8 -61.16 9.32 6.54
C PRO A 8 -59.81 9.27 7.34
N VAL A 9 -58.70 9.13 6.61
CA VAL A 9 -57.42 9.90 6.62
C VAL A 9 -56.55 10.05 7.91
N THR A 10 -55.23 9.97 7.68
CA THR A 10 -54.06 10.63 8.35
C THR A 10 -53.40 10.07 9.63
N THR A 11 -52.13 9.66 9.41
CA THR A 11 -50.89 9.97 10.18
C THR A 11 -50.55 9.22 11.48
N GLY A 12 -49.33 8.68 11.50
CA GLY A 12 -48.56 8.23 12.67
C GLY A 12 -47.61 7.08 12.29
N LEU A 13 -46.51 7.34 11.58
CA LEU A 13 -45.16 7.65 12.10
C LEU A 13 -44.62 6.61 13.11
N ILE A 14 -43.39 6.16 12.82
CA ILE A 14 -42.38 5.52 13.68
C ILE A 14 -42.31 3.98 13.65
N GLY A 15 -41.31 3.48 12.92
CA GLY A 15 -40.29 2.60 13.54
C GLY A 15 -40.43 1.09 13.32
N ALA A 16 -40.30 0.60 12.09
CA ALA A 16 -39.79 -0.76 11.88
C ALA A 16 -38.29 -0.66 11.60
N VAL A 17 -37.54 -0.95 12.67
CA VAL A 17 -36.09 -1.04 12.78
C VAL A 17 -35.50 -1.77 11.58
N GLY A 18 -34.75 -1.03 10.76
CA GLY A 18 -33.77 -1.62 9.85
C GLY A 18 -32.65 -2.21 10.69
N LEU A 19 -32.78 -3.48 11.06
CA LEU A 19 -31.63 -4.28 11.50
C LEU A 19 -30.95 -4.81 10.25
N GLY A 20 -30.34 -3.89 9.49
CA GLY A 20 -29.30 -4.27 8.56
C GLY A 20 -28.18 -4.86 9.39
N VAL A 21 -28.06 -6.19 9.37
CA VAL A 21 -26.87 -6.86 9.85
C VAL A 21 -25.76 -6.37 8.93
N ALA A 22 -25.03 -5.35 9.38
CA ALA A 22 -23.68 -5.13 8.92
C ALA A 22 -22.94 -6.41 9.28
N LEU A 23 -22.83 -7.35 8.33
CA LEU A 23 -21.68 -8.22 8.29
C LEU A 23 -20.48 -7.27 8.17
N LEU A 24 -19.98 -6.84 9.34
CA LEU A 24 -18.60 -6.44 9.49
C LEU A 24 -17.82 -7.63 8.94
N GLY A 25 -17.33 -7.52 7.71
CA GLY A 25 -16.45 -8.49 7.10
C GLY A 25 -15.24 -8.60 8.01
N MET A 26 -15.28 -9.51 8.97
CA MET A 26 -14.08 -10.01 9.60
C MET A 26 -13.27 -10.60 8.44
N PRO A 27 -12.00 -10.22 8.25
CA PRO A 27 -11.17 -10.88 7.25
C PRO A 27 -11.25 -12.38 7.54
N GLU A 28 -11.77 -13.14 6.57
CA GLU A 28 -11.80 -14.60 6.70
C GLU A 28 -10.34 -15.04 6.86
N ALA A 29 -10.06 -15.76 7.96
CA ALA A 29 -8.76 -16.36 8.16
C ALA A 29 -8.40 -17.20 6.92
N VAL A 30 -7.22 -16.95 6.36
CA VAL A 30 -6.81 -17.58 5.11
C VAL A 30 -6.49 -19.05 5.40
N LYS A 31 -7.33 -19.97 4.92
CA LYS A 31 -7.07 -21.43 4.94
C LYS A 31 -6.11 -21.84 3.81
N ALA A 32 -5.04 -21.09 3.59
CA ALA A 32 -4.00 -21.51 2.66
C ALA A 32 -2.95 -22.30 3.43
N THR A 33 -2.39 -23.32 2.81
CA THR A 33 -1.27 -24.05 3.41
C THR A 33 0.08 -23.56 2.91
N THR A 34 0.11 -23.00 1.70
CA THR A 34 1.32 -22.40 1.13
C THR A 34 0.99 -21.03 0.54
N VAL A 35 1.74 -20.03 0.95
CA VAL A 35 1.76 -18.70 0.32
C VAL A 35 2.84 -18.72 -0.76
N VAL A 36 2.48 -18.45 -2.02
CA VAL A 36 3.46 -18.51 -3.10
C VAL A 36 4.37 -17.28 -3.14
N ALA A 37 5.56 -17.47 -3.71
CA ALA A 37 6.44 -16.39 -4.11
C ALA A 37 5.67 -15.40 -5.02
N GLY A 38 6.02 -14.12 -4.95
CA GLY A 38 5.39 -13.08 -5.75
C GLY A 38 5.87 -11.69 -5.35
N THR A 39 5.30 -10.65 -5.96
CA THR A 39 5.69 -9.25 -5.72
C THR A 39 4.60 -8.45 -5.02
N ASP A 40 4.94 -7.71 -3.98
CA ASP A 40 4.11 -6.66 -3.42
C ASP A 40 4.36 -5.33 -4.16
N TYR A 41 3.28 -4.73 -4.67
CA TYR A 41 3.29 -3.43 -5.34
C TYR A 41 2.69 -2.39 -4.40
N LEU A 42 3.52 -1.47 -3.93
CA LEU A 42 3.20 -0.57 -2.82
C LEU A 42 3.33 0.90 -3.20
N PHE A 43 2.52 1.72 -2.56
CA PHE A 43 2.53 3.17 -2.74
C PHE A 43 2.96 3.90 -1.46
N THR A 44 3.86 4.86 -1.60
CA THR A 44 4.34 5.72 -0.52
C THR A 44 3.57 7.05 -0.52
N PRO A 45 2.67 7.31 0.45
CA PRO A 45 1.89 8.54 0.51
C PRO A 45 2.74 9.77 0.84
N ALA A 46 2.20 10.95 0.51
CA ALA A 46 2.79 12.25 0.84
C ALA A 46 2.34 12.73 2.24
N ASP A 47 2.78 12.05 3.31
CA ASP A 47 2.27 12.25 4.67
C ASP A 47 3.33 12.61 5.74
N LEU A 48 4.52 13.00 5.30
CA LEU A 48 5.68 13.42 6.12
C LEU A 48 6.29 12.33 7.01
N ASN A 49 5.78 11.09 6.96
CA ASN A 49 6.40 9.99 7.69
C ASN A 49 7.67 9.51 6.96
N THR A 50 7.63 9.42 5.64
CA THR A 50 8.80 9.00 4.86
C THR A 50 9.83 10.12 4.74
N PHE A 51 10.95 10.03 5.46
CA PHE A 51 12.04 10.99 5.37
C PHE A 51 13.43 10.37 5.51
N TYR A 52 14.45 11.13 5.11
CA TYR A 52 15.84 10.88 5.45
C TYR A 52 16.49 12.18 5.96
N ASP A 53 17.29 12.10 7.02
CA ASP A 53 18.07 13.22 7.52
C ASP A 53 19.49 13.16 6.92
N PHE A 54 19.75 14.04 5.96
CA PHE A 54 21.06 14.18 5.32
C PHE A 54 22.07 14.93 6.20
N GLY A 55 21.63 15.48 7.35
CA GLY A 55 22.44 16.28 8.24
C GLY A 55 22.90 17.61 7.62
N GLY A 56 23.77 18.31 8.36
CA GLY A 56 24.35 19.59 7.92
C GLY A 56 23.29 20.63 7.53
N SER A 57 23.53 21.35 6.43
CA SER A 57 22.59 22.34 5.90
C SER A 57 21.40 21.75 5.15
N THR A 58 21.48 20.49 4.72
CA THR A 58 20.39 19.80 4.00
C THR A 58 19.29 19.38 4.97
N GLY A 59 19.70 18.84 6.12
CA GLY A 59 18.79 18.37 7.17
C GLY A 59 17.81 17.30 6.68
N LYS A 60 16.62 17.31 7.28
CA LYS A 60 15.55 16.35 7.00
C LYS A 60 14.84 16.66 5.68
N VAL A 61 14.81 15.68 4.78
CA VAL A 61 14.09 15.72 3.50
C VAL A 61 12.99 14.67 3.51
N TYR A 62 11.78 15.08 3.17
CA TYR A 62 10.60 14.23 3.11
C TYR A 62 10.38 13.73 1.70
N PHE A 63 9.93 12.48 1.57
CA PHE A 63 9.76 11.78 0.32
C PHE A 63 8.32 11.30 0.11
N LYS A 64 7.89 11.26 -1.14
CA LYS A 64 6.67 10.60 -1.59
C LYS A 64 6.97 9.68 -2.77
N GLY A 65 6.09 8.74 -3.04
CA GLY A 65 6.19 7.83 -4.17
C GLY A 65 6.15 8.52 -5.53
N VAL A 66 6.92 8.00 -6.48
CA VAL A 66 6.80 8.27 -7.92
C VAL A 66 6.18 7.02 -8.57
N PRO A 67 4.96 7.10 -9.11
CA PRO A 67 4.18 5.93 -9.52
C PRO A 67 4.64 5.37 -10.88
N THR A 68 5.82 4.75 -10.94
CA THR A 68 6.44 4.24 -12.17
C THR A 68 6.30 2.73 -12.35
N PHE A 69 5.90 2.01 -11.31
CA PHE A 69 5.65 0.57 -11.37
C PHE A 69 4.16 0.25 -11.57
N ALA A 70 3.87 -1.05 -11.71
CA ALA A 70 2.55 -1.53 -12.05
C ALA A 70 1.46 -1.03 -11.08
N GLY A 71 0.29 -0.69 -11.65
CA GLY A 71 -0.84 -0.11 -10.91
C GLY A 71 -0.56 1.23 -10.25
N GLY A 72 0.50 1.94 -10.62
CA GLY A 72 0.87 3.24 -10.04
C GLY A 72 1.59 3.12 -8.69
N SER A 73 2.24 1.99 -8.45
CA SER A 73 3.13 1.79 -7.31
C SER A 73 4.49 2.45 -7.54
N ASP A 74 5.22 2.67 -6.44
CA ASP A 74 6.58 3.23 -6.41
C ASP A 74 7.58 2.31 -5.71
N THR A 75 7.10 1.21 -5.14
CA THR A 75 7.90 0.24 -4.40
C THR A 75 7.50 -1.18 -4.81
N LYS A 76 8.50 -2.03 -5.07
CA LYS A 76 8.34 -3.47 -5.32
C LYS A 76 9.08 -4.25 -4.24
N VAL A 77 8.40 -5.17 -3.57
CA VAL A 77 9.02 -6.11 -2.64
C VAL A 77 8.68 -7.54 -3.05
N GLN A 78 9.67 -8.34 -3.41
CA GLN A 78 9.50 -9.73 -3.78
C GLN A 78 9.59 -10.63 -2.55
N ARG A 79 8.63 -11.54 -2.38
CA ARG A 79 8.80 -12.77 -1.61
C ARG A 79 9.53 -13.78 -2.49
N LYS A 80 10.71 -14.21 -2.07
CA LYS A 80 11.65 -14.98 -2.92
C LYS A 80 11.28 -16.44 -3.06
N ASP A 81 10.59 -17.00 -2.08
CA ASP A 81 10.27 -18.42 -2.00
C ASP A 81 8.81 -18.63 -1.60
N ASN A 82 8.26 -19.75 -2.07
CA ASN A 82 7.02 -20.30 -1.53
C ASN A 82 7.19 -20.59 -0.03
N CYS A 83 6.14 -20.33 0.73
CA CYS A 83 6.15 -20.30 2.18
C CYS A 83 5.02 -21.19 2.69
N THR A 84 5.35 -22.44 3.01
CA THR A 84 4.40 -23.42 3.55
C THR A 84 4.29 -23.29 5.06
N PHE A 85 3.06 -23.20 5.58
CA PHE A 85 2.81 -23.10 7.00
C PHE A 85 3.24 -24.36 7.74
N VAL A 86 4.08 -24.17 8.76
CA VAL A 86 4.50 -25.21 9.70
C VAL A 86 4.16 -24.72 11.10
N SER A 87 3.16 -25.33 11.73
CA SER A 87 2.69 -24.91 13.06
C SER A 87 2.26 -23.43 13.10
N VAL A 88 1.31 -23.06 12.23
CA VAL A 88 0.62 -21.75 12.12
C VAL A 88 1.41 -20.57 11.56
N SER A 89 2.69 -20.73 11.23
CA SER A 89 3.47 -19.69 10.57
C SER A 89 4.41 -20.25 9.51
N CYS A 90 4.88 -19.37 8.63
CA CYS A 90 5.94 -19.67 7.68
C CYS A 90 6.84 -18.44 7.53
N THR A 91 8.09 -18.63 7.13
CA THR A 91 9.04 -17.53 6.90
C THR A 91 9.61 -17.61 5.48
N THR A 92 9.66 -16.48 4.79
CA THR A 92 10.24 -16.33 3.46
C THR A 92 11.24 -15.19 3.43
N ALA A 93 12.24 -15.30 2.57
CA ALA A 93 13.13 -14.18 2.27
C ALA A 93 12.37 -13.13 1.45
N ILE A 94 12.67 -11.86 1.71
CA ILE A 94 12.13 -10.75 0.92
C ILE A 94 13.24 -9.87 0.36
N GLU A 95 12.98 -9.29 -0.81
CA GLU A 95 13.89 -8.36 -1.48
C GLU A 95 13.12 -7.18 -2.05
N MET A 96 13.54 -5.97 -1.73
CA MET A 96 13.04 -4.79 -2.42
C MET A 96 13.77 -4.65 -3.75
N THR A 97 13.06 -4.89 -4.84
CA THR A 97 13.60 -4.86 -6.21
C THR A 97 13.25 -3.59 -6.97
N GLY A 98 12.50 -2.69 -6.36
CA GLY A 98 12.10 -1.41 -6.94
C GLY A 98 11.77 -0.41 -5.86
N LEU A 99 12.27 0.81 -6.02
CA LEU A 99 12.03 1.95 -5.15
C LEU A 99 12.21 3.21 -5.98
N GLU A 100 11.20 4.07 -6.03
CA GLU A 100 11.28 5.39 -6.68
C GLU A 100 10.55 6.45 -5.86
N LEU A 101 11.31 7.23 -5.10
CA LEU A 101 10.78 8.30 -4.27
C LEU A 101 11.32 9.65 -4.74
N MET A 102 10.50 10.69 -4.57
CA MET A 102 10.91 12.08 -4.81
C MET A 102 10.69 12.95 -3.59
N SER A 103 11.59 13.91 -3.38
CA SER A 103 11.44 14.93 -2.34
C SER A 103 10.14 15.72 -2.55
N PHE A 104 9.42 16.01 -1.47
CA PHE A 104 8.23 16.87 -1.53
C PHE A 104 8.16 17.87 -0.38
N SER A 105 7.19 18.79 -0.49
CA SER A 105 6.90 19.85 0.49
C SER A 105 6.76 19.29 1.92
N PRO A 106 7.26 19.97 2.97
CA PRO A 106 7.72 21.38 3.00
C PRO A 106 9.14 21.60 2.46
N ASN A 107 9.93 20.53 2.33
CA ASN A 107 11.33 20.60 1.95
C ASN A 107 11.51 20.01 0.55
N SER A 108 10.85 20.60 -0.46
CA SER A 108 11.05 20.27 -1.88
C SER A 108 12.42 20.74 -2.40
N VAL A 109 13.43 20.70 -1.54
CA VAL A 109 14.75 21.30 -1.73
C VAL A 109 15.48 20.50 -2.82
N GLY A 110 15.22 20.88 -4.08
CA GLY A 110 16.02 20.51 -5.23
C GLY A 110 15.54 19.32 -6.07
N ASN A 111 14.37 18.72 -5.86
CA ASN A 111 13.96 17.50 -6.61
C ASN A 111 14.95 16.35 -6.37
N ILE A 112 15.18 16.01 -5.11
CA ILE A 112 15.99 14.83 -4.75
C ILE A 112 15.18 13.59 -5.09
N LEU A 113 15.79 12.65 -5.80
CA LEU A 113 15.24 11.33 -6.10
C LEU A 113 15.97 10.28 -5.28
N ALA A 114 15.22 9.40 -4.61
CA ALA A 114 15.78 8.24 -3.92
C ALA A 114 15.33 6.95 -4.61
N THR A 115 16.30 6.14 -4.99
CA THR A 115 16.11 4.85 -5.69
C THR A 115 16.88 3.74 -4.99
N ILE A 116 16.61 2.49 -5.35
CA ILE A 116 17.41 1.35 -4.88
C ILE A 116 18.90 1.55 -5.17
N ASP A 117 19.77 1.14 -4.25
CA ASP A 117 21.21 1.03 -4.50
C ASP A 117 21.48 -0.20 -5.41
N PRO A 118 21.97 -0.01 -6.65
CA PRO A 118 22.20 -1.13 -7.56
C PRO A 118 23.37 -2.04 -7.13
N LEU A 119 24.22 -1.60 -6.20
CA LEU A 119 25.39 -2.35 -5.74
C LEU A 119 25.11 -3.13 -4.45
N ASN A 120 24.10 -2.72 -3.69
CA ASN A 120 23.79 -3.29 -2.38
C ASN A 120 22.30 -3.69 -2.36
N PRO A 121 21.99 -4.98 -2.51
CA PRO A 121 20.61 -5.47 -2.46
C PRO A 121 19.91 -5.08 -1.15
N SER A 122 18.61 -4.77 -1.26
CA SER A 122 17.76 -4.49 -0.10
C SER A 122 17.03 -5.77 0.29
N THR A 123 17.50 -6.47 1.32
CA THR A 123 17.02 -7.81 1.67
C THR A 123 16.52 -7.91 3.11
N GLY A 124 15.65 -8.88 3.35
CA GLY A 124 15.02 -9.10 4.63
C GLY A 124 14.33 -10.45 4.76
N THR A 125 13.54 -10.58 5.82
CA THR A 125 12.71 -11.75 6.10
C THR A 125 11.31 -11.32 6.46
N MET A 126 10.32 -12.08 6.00
CA MET A 126 8.92 -11.92 6.39
C MET A 126 8.43 -13.23 7.02
N THR A 127 7.79 -13.12 8.17
CA THR A 127 7.06 -14.23 8.80
C THR A 127 5.57 -13.98 8.64
N ILE A 128 4.88 -14.91 8.02
CA ILE A 128 3.44 -14.87 7.74
C ILE A 128 2.77 -15.84 8.71
N TYR A 129 1.61 -15.45 9.24
CA TYR A 129 0.81 -16.26 10.16
C TYR A 129 -0.54 -16.62 9.53
N GLU A 130 -1.02 -17.84 9.81
CA GLU A 130 -2.31 -18.35 9.32
C GLU A 130 -3.51 -17.51 9.80
N ASP A 131 -3.34 -16.75 10.89
CA ASP A 131 -4.37 -15.87 11.45
C ASP A 131 -4.61 -14.59 10.64
N GLY A 132 -3.91 -14.42 9.51
CA GLY A 132 -4.03 -13.24 8.66
C GLY A 132 -3.10 -12.10 9.07
N THR A 133 -2.12 -12.33 9.96
CA THR A 133 -1.10 -11.33 10.31
C THR A 133 0.27 -11.66 9.72
N PHE A 134 1.17 -10.67 9.69
CA PHE A 134 2.57 -10.89 9.33
C PHE A 134 3.49 -9.95 10.11
N THR A 135 4.76 -10.33 10.21
CA THR A 135 5.86 -9.47 10.64
C THR A 135 6.98 -9.51 9.61
N SER A 136 7.77 -8.46 9.51
CA SER A 136 8.94 -8.44 8.64
C SER A 136 10.07 -7.58 9.19
N THR A 137 11.28 -7.89 8.75
CA THR A 137 12.46 -7.02 8.89
C THR A 137 13.10 -6.87 7.52
N LEU A 138 13.35 -5.65 7.08
CA LEU A 138 13.93 -5.33 5.78
C LEU A 138 15.07 -4.31 5.95
N THR A 139 16.25 -4.64 5.43
CA THR A 139 17.33 -3.67 5.28
C THR A 139 17.19 -3.02 3.91
N VAL A 140 16.93 -1.72 3.89
CA VAL A 140 16.80 -0.90 2.68
C VAL A 140 18.11 -0.16 2.46
N ASN A 141 18.73 -0.43 1.32
CA ASN A 141 19.89 0.28 0.78
C ASN A 141 19.42 1.12 -0.41
N ALA A 142 19.55 2.44 -0.29
CA ALA A 142 19.06 3.38 -1.28
C ALA A 142 20.11 4.43 -1.60
N VAL A 143 19.98 5.03 -2.79
CA VAL A 143 20.82 6.13 -3.26
C VAL A 143 19.92 7.33 -3.54
N ALA A 144 20.22 8.46 -2.89
CA ALA A 144 19.61 9.74 -3.18
C ALA A 144 20.49 10.55 -4.13
N THR A 145 19.88 11.15 -5.15
CA THR A 145 20.55 11.98 -6.16
C THR A 145 19.76 13.24 -6.47
N GLY A 146 20.42 14.21 -7.09
CA GLY A 146 19.80 15.45 -7.55
C GLY A 146 19.69 16.54 -6.48
N GLY A 147 19.06 17.64 -6.86
CA GLY A 147 18.84 18.79 -6.01
C GLY A 147 20.07 19.42 -5.42
N ILE A 148 20.01 19.67 -4.11
CA ILE A 148 21.10 20.32 -3.36
C ILE A 148 22.19 19.33 -2.92
N LEU A 149 22.05 18.04 -3.25
CA LEU A 149 23.07 17.06 -2.91
C LEU A 149 24.31 17.26 -3.80
N PRO A 150 25.51 17.43 -3.22
CA PRO A 150 26.73 17.67 -3.99
C PRO A 150 27.19 16.45 -4.80
N SER A 151 26.75 15.25 -4.41
CA SER A 151 26.98 13.98 -5.07
C SER A 151 25.88 12.98 -4.68
N PRO A 152 25.77 11.82 -5.34
CA PRO A 152 24.94 10.73 -4.84
C PRO A 152 25.25 10.41 -3.36
N VAL A 153 24.21 10.21 -2.56
CA VAL A 153 24.30 9.83 -1.15
C VAL A 153 23.65 8.47 -0.98
N THR A 154 24.46 7.47 -0.64
CA THR A 154 23.95 6.15 -0.24
C THR A 154 23.54 6.18 1.23
N PHE A 155 22.41 5.56 1.55
CA PHE A 155 21.97 5.38 2.92
C PHE A 155 21.33 4.02 3.13
N THR A 156 21.46 3.53 4.37
CA THR A 156 20.92 2.25 4.80
C THR A 156 19.99 2.47 5.99
N LYS A 157 18.80 1.87 5.93
CA LYS A 157 17.83 1.86 7.02
C LYS A 157 17.29 0.46 7.21
N VAL A 158 17.18 0.03 8.48
CA VAL A 158 16.52 -1.22 8.84
C VAL A 158 15.11 -0.88 9.30
N PHE A 159 14.12 -1.54 8.71
CA PHE A 159 12.72 -1.38 9.04
C PHE A 159 12.15 -2.69 9.58
N THR A 160 11.34 -2.58 10.63
CA THR A 160 10.45 -3.64 11.08
C THR A 160 9.01 -3.26 10.77
N ALA A 161 8.20 -4.21 10.30
CA ALA A 161 6.77 -4.00 10.06
C ALA A 161 5.93 -5.11 10.65
N PHE A 162 4.69 -4.74 10.97
CA PHE A 162 3.61 -5.63 11.39
C PHE A 162 2.37 -5.24 10.61
N GLY A 163 1.58 -6.21 10.19
CA GLY A 163 0.37 -5.90 9.45
C GLY A 163 -0.55 -7.10 9.29
N GLU A 164 -1.56 -6.89 8.46
CA GLU A 164 -2.55 -7.91 8.10
C GLU A 164 -2.45 -8.22 6.61
N TRP A 165 -2.78 -9.46 6.27
CA TRP A 165 -2.77 -9.96 4.90
C TRP A 165 -4.04 -10.79 4.62
N THR A 166 -4.29 -11.01 3.33
CA THR A 166 -5.40 -11.79 2.81
C THR A 166 -4.95 -12.53 1.55
N GLY A 167 -5.55 -13.69 1.28
CA GLY A 167 -5.36 -14.45 0.05
C GLY A 167 -6.11 -13.89 -1.15
N THR A 168 -7.04 -12.96 -0.92
CA THR A 168 -7.84 -12.32 -1.97
C THR A 168 -7.55 -10.82 -2.00
N PRO A 169 -7.31 -10.22 -3.18
CA PRO A 169 -7.01 -8.81 -3.28
C PRO A 169 -8.21 -7.96 -2.85
N LEU A 170 -7.94 -6.86 -2.17
CA LEU A 170 -8.96 -5.88 -1.80
C LEU A 170 -9.23 -4.90 -2.95
N PRO A 171 -10.38 -4.22 -2.97
CA PRO A 171 -10.64 -3.17 -3.95
C PRO A 171 -9.55 -2.09 -3.95
N GLY A 172 -9.03 -1.77 -5.14
CA GLY A 172 -7.96 -0.79 -5.34
C GLY A 172 -6.55 -1.34 -5.17
N THR A 173 -6.38 -2.63 -4.86
CA THR A 173 -5.06 -3.29 -4.90
C THR A 173 -4.59 -3.41 -6.35
N PRO A 174 -3.38 -2.93 -6.70
CA PRO A 174 -2.73 -3.20 -7.98
C PRO A 174 -2.67 -4.70 -8.27
N LEU A 175 -3.09 -5.13 -9.47
CA LEU A 175 -3.00 -6.53 -9.88
C LEU A 175 -2.05 -6.69 -11.06
N VAL A 176 -0.97 -7.43 -10.83
CA VAL A 176 -0.09 -7.94 -11.87
C VAL A 176 -0.35 -9.44 -11.98
N ARG A 177 -0.98 -9.81 -13.09
CA ARG A 177 -1.47 -11.16 -13.35
C ARG A 177 -0.52 -11.91 -14.26
N ALA A 178 -0.17 -13.13 -13.87
CA ALA A 178 0.55 -14.08 -14.69
C ALA A 178 0.18 -15.51 -14.30
N ALA A 179 0.75 -16.51 -14.97
CA ALA A 179 0.69 -17.90 -14.51
C ALA A 179 1.79 -18.14 -13.45
N TYR A 180 1.54 -19.05 -12.51
CA TYR A 180 2.61 -19.56 -11.63
C TYR A 180 3.73 -20.20 -12.47
N PRO A 181 5.03 -20.00 -12.16
CA PRO A 181 5.61 -19.32 -10.98
C PRO A 181 6.20 -17.92 -11.27
N ASP A 182 5.49 -17.04 -11.98
CA ASP A 182 6.02 -15.72 -12.32
C ASP A 182 6.28 -14.83 -11.08
N GLN A 183 7.55 -14.56 -10.78
CA GLN A 183 7.97 -13.80 -9.60
C GLN A 183 7.44 -12.35 -9.57
N ASP A 184 7.21 -11.73 -10.72
CA ASP A 184 6.70 -10.36 -10.80
C ASP A 184 5.17 -10.31 -10.61
N ALA A 185 4.46 -11.45 -10.71
CA ALA A 185 3.04 -11.48 -10.42
C ALA A 185 2.77 -11.38 -8.91
N ASN A 186 1.65 -10.73 -8.59
CA ASN A 186 1.06 -10.77 -7.27
C ASN A 186 -0.28 -11.52 -7.26
N CYS A 187 -0.73 -11.94 -8.44
CA CYS A 187 -1.97 -12.65 -8.66
C CYS A 187 -1.74 -13.73 -9.73
N HIS A 188 -1.56 -14.98 -9.33
CA HIS A 188 -1.26 -16.10 -10.24
C HIS A 188 -2.52 -16.70 -10.88
N ASN A 189 -3.35 -15.83 -11.49
CA ASN A 189 -4.53 -16.21 -12.24
C ASN A 189 -4.74 -15.27 -13.43
N LEU A 190 -4.61 -15.82 -14.65
CA LEU A 190 -4.67 -15.07 -15.90
C LEU A 190 -6.09 -14.68 -16.33
N THR A 191 -7.10 -15.46 -15.98
CA THR A 191 -8.42 -15.39 -16.64
C THR A 191 -9.61 -15.27 -15.69
N GLY A 192 -9.38 -15.32 -14.37
CA GLY A 192 -10.43 -15.24 -13.34
C GLY A 192 -10.48 -13.91 -12.58
N PRO A 193 -11.61 -13.60 -11.91
CA PRO A 193 -11.70 -12.43 -11.04
C PRO A 193 -10.83 -12.58 -9.78
N GLY A 194 -10.67 -13.82 -9.29
CA GLY A 194 -9.79 -14.15 -8.17
C GLY A 194 -8.32 -14.29 -8.56
N CYS A 195 -7.51 -14.57 -7.57
CA CYS A 195 -6.09 -14.90 -7.71
C CYS A 195 -5.89 -16.39 -7.42
N LEU A 196 -4.68 -16.83 -7.09
CA LEU A 196 -4.36 -18.23 -6.85
C LEU A 196 -5.22 -18.81 -5.71
N ASN A 197 -5.83 -19.97 -5.97
CA ASN A 197 -6.63 -20.71 -5.01
C ASN A 197 -6.65 -22.23 -5.31
N THR A 198 -5.57 -22.73 -5.90
CA THR A 198 -5.43 -24.11 -6.36
C THR A 198 -4.03 -24.63 -6.00
N ASP A 199 -3.89 -25.93 -5.86
CA ASP A 199 -2.58 -26.59 -5.71
C ASP A 199 -1.77 -26.48 -7.02
N VAL A 200 -0.80 -25.58 -7.04
CA VAL A 200 0.19 -25.39 -8.12
C VAL A 200 1.58 -25.86 -7.73
N THR A 201 1.85 -26.06 -6.44
CA THR A 201 3.11 -26.61 -5.93
C THR A 201 3.17 -28.13 -5.96
N GLY A 202 2.02 -28.80 -6.10
CA GLY A 202 1.88 -30.25 -6.14
C GLY A 202 2.04 -30.91 -4.77
N ASP A 203 1.87 -30.15 -3.68
CA ASP A 203 1.99 -30.63 -2.30
C ASP A 203 0.68 -31.24 -1.76
N GLY A 204 -0.38 -31.23 -2.57
CA GLY A 204 -1.71 -31.73 -2.22
C GLY A 204 -2.55 -30.73 -1.43
N MET A 205 -2.11 -29.47 -1.32
CA MET A 205 -2.73 -28.44 -0.50
C MET A 205 -3.04 -27.18 -1.33
N THR A 206 -3.97 -26.35 -0.83
CA THR A 206 -4.34 -25.13 -1.56
C THR A 206 -3.27 -24.06 -1.38
N ASP A 207 -2.72 -23.59 -2.50
CA ASP A 207 -1.83 -22.43 -2.55
C ASP A 207 -2.61 -21.12 -2.64
N THR A 208 -2.04 -20.04 -2.13
CA THR A 208 -2.59 -18.68 -2.20
C THR A 208 -1.55 -17.65 -2.59
N ASP A 209 -2.02 -16.59 -3.24
CA ASP A 209 -1.29 -15.32 -3.30
C ASP A 209 -1.38 -14.57 -1.97
N PHE A 210 -0.50 -13.58 -1.79
CA PHE A 210 -0.48 -12.72 -0.60
C PHE A 210 -0.76 -11.28 -1.00
N PHE A 211 -1.73 -10.67 -0.31
CA PHE A 211 -2.06 -9.26 -0.44
C PHE A 211 -2.13 -8.62 0.94
N LEU A 212 -1.50 -7.47 1.10
CA LEU A 212 -1.66 -6.67 2.30
C LEU A 212 -3.11 -6.18 2.42
N ALA A 213 -3.71 -6.36 3.60
CA ALA A 213 -5.10 -5.99 3.85
C ALA A 213 -5.27 -4.49 4.12
N ARG A 214 -4.21 -3.80 4.52
CA ARG A 214 -4.23 -2.38 4.86
C ARG A 214 -2.85 -1.75 4.76
N ARG A 215 -2.83 -0.44 4.93
CA ARG A 215 -1.63 0.36 5.14
C ARG A 215 -0.72 -0.27 6.19
N VAL A 216 0.58 -0.30 5.88
CA VAL A 216 1.63 -0.83 6.76
C VAL A 216 2.51 0.31 7.23
N VAL A 217 2.80 0.31 8.53
CA VAL A 217 3.77 1.22 9.14
C VAL A 217 5.05 0.43 9.41
N HIS A 218 6.12 0.90 8.80
CA HIS A 218 7.49 0.48 9.02
C HIS A 218 8.13 1.35 10.09
N ILE A 219 8.81 0.74 11.05
CA ILE A 219 9.44 1.44 12.15
C ILE A 219 10.92 1.07 12.15
N THR A 220 11.78 2.08 12.28
CA THR A 220 13.22 1.88 12.46
C THR A 220 13.56 1.60 13.93
N PRO A 221 14.73 1.04 14.25
CA PRO A 221 15.17 0.90 15.65
C PRO A 221 15.23 2.22 16.43
N GLN A 222 15.33 3.36 15.73
CA GLN A 222 15.35 4.70 16.32
C GLN A 222 13.95 5.31 16.53
N GLY A 223 12.90 4.63 16.05
CA GLY A 223 11.52 5.11 16.14
C GLY A 223 11.06 5.99 14.98
N ASP A 224 11.89 6.19 13.94
CA ASP A 224 11.43 6.81 12.70
C ASP A 224 10.39 5.88 12.04
N GLU A 225 9.27 6.44 11.58
CA GLU A 225 8.21 5.72 10.89
C GLU A 225 8.29 5.94 9.38
N HIS A 226 7.89 4.96 8.60
CA HIS A 226 7.66 5.05 7.15
C HIS A 226 6.37 4.30 6.83
N THR A 227 5.53 4.84 5.96
CA THR A 227 4.23 4.25 5.64
C THR A 227 4.17 3.85 4.18
N VAL A 228 3.56 2.70 3.91
CA VAL A 228 3.17 2.27 2.56
C VAL A 228 1.70 1.84 2.54
N ASP A 229 1.02 2.09 1.42
CA ASP A 229 -0.35 1.66 1.17
C ASP A 229 -0.37 0.62 0.04
N PRO A 230 -1.06 -0.53 0.23
CA PRO A 230 -1.28 -1.48 -0.86
C PRO A 230 -2.35 -1.03 -1.85
N ARG A 231 -3.00 0.12 -1.61
CA ARG A 231 -3.97 0.72 -2.53
C ARG A 231 -3.39 2.00 -3.09
N VAL A 232 -3.28 2.04 -4.41
CA VAL A 232 -2.86 3.25 -5.11
C VAL A 232 -4.10 4.14 -5.28
N PRO A 233 -4.08 5.41 -4.83
CA PRO A 233 -5.19 6.32 -5.06
C PRO A 233 -5.48 6.43 -6.56
N GLU A 234 -6.73 6.20 -6.95
CA GLU A 234 -7.17 6.35 -8.35
C GLU A 234 -6.72 7.71 -8.91
N PRO A 235 -6.26 7.81 -10.17
CA PRO A 235 -5.71 9.04 -10.74
C PRO A 235 -6.62 10.28 -10.58
N SER A 236 -7.94 10.07 -10.49
CA SER A 236 -8.94 11.12 -10.27
C SER A 236 -8.84 11.81 -8.91
N SER A 237 -8.39 11.10 -7.86
CA SER A 237 -8.16 11.67 -6.53
C SER A 237 -6.92 12.57 -6.49
N ILE A 238 -5.91 12.27 -7.30
CA ILE A 238 -4.70 13.09 -7.46
C ILE A 238 -5.01 14.36 -8.28
N LEU A 239 -5.80 14.24 -9.36
CA LEU A 239 -6.27 15.39 -10.13
C LEU A 239 -7.18 16.33 -9.32
N GLY A 240 -8.03 15.77 -8.44
CA GLY A 240 -8.85 16.55 -7.53
C GLY A 240 -8.02 17.42 -6.57
N LEU A 241 -6.94 16.86 -6.00
CA LEU A 241 -6.02 17.60 -5.14
C LEU A 241 -5.23 18.70 -5.90
N ILE A 242 -4.84 18.45 -7.15
CA ILE A 242 -4.17 19.45 -8.00
C ILE A 242 -5.14 20.58 -8.39
N ALA A 243 -6.41 20.26 -8.68
CA ALA A 243 -7.44 21.26 -9.01
C ALA A 243 -7.80 22.17 -7.81
N VAL A 244 -7.81 21.63 -6.59
CA VAL A 244 -8.03 22.43 -5.36
C VAL A 244 -6.80 23.27 -5.00
N GLY A 245 -5.58 22.77 -5.28
CA GLY A 245 -4.33 23.53 -5.10
C GLY A 245 -4.15 24.69 -6.09
N LEU A 246 -4.67 24.59 -7.31
CA LEU A 246 -4.61 25.68 -8.30
C LEU A 246 -5.70 26.74 -8.08
N SER A 247 -6.87 26.36 -7.57
CA SER A 247 -7.96 27.32 -7.29
C SER A 247 -7.69 28.22 -6.07
N SER A 248 -6.71 27.87 -5.22
CA SER A 248 -6.24 28.72 -4.12
C SER A 248 -5.19 29.77 -4.53
N ILE A 249 -4.66 29.72 -5.77
CA ILE A 249 -3.64 30.66 -6.26
C ILE A 249 -4.26 31.82 -7.10
N VAL A 250 -5.52 31.73 -7.53
CA VAL A 250 -6.16 32.77 -8.37
C VAL A 250 -6.90 33.85 -7.55
N GLY A 251 -6.71 33.87 -6.22
CA GLY A 251 -7.48 34.69 -5.29
C GLY A 251 -6.86 36.00 -4.78
N PHE A 252 -5.86 36.61 -5.44
CA PHE A 252 -5.38 37.95 -5.06
C PHE A 252 -5.14 38.82 -6.29
N LYS A 253 -6.22 39.40 -6.84
CA LYS A 253 -6.13 40.58 -7.71
C LYS A 253 -6.51 41.80 -6.89
N GLY A 254 -5.53 42.67 -6.67
CA GLY A 254 -5.55 43.76 -5.69
C GLY A 254 -6.71 44.74 -5.85
N LYS A 255 -7.26 45.16 -4.71
CA LYS A 255 -7.98 46.42 -4.61
C LYS A 255 -6.96 47.55 -4.58
N LYS A 256 -6.97 48.38 -5.63
CA LYS A 256 -6.34 49.70 -5.64
C LYS A 256 -7.03 50.57 -4.59
N GLU A 257 -6.23 51.29 -3.80
CA GLU A 257 -6.69 52.41 -2.99
C GLU A 257 -7.17 53.57 -3.91
N PRO A 258 -8.27 54.25 -3.57
CA PRO A 258 -8.51 55.60 -4.06
C PRO A 258 -8.06 56.64 -3.03
N LYS A 259 -7.45 57.71 -3.55
CA LYS A 259 -7.11 58.96 -2.87
C LYS A 259 -8.34 59.71 -2.37
#